data_AF-A0A9E1WAQ8-F1
#
_entry.id   AF-A0A9E1WAQ8-F1
#
_cell.length_a   1.000
_cell.length_b   1.000
_cell.length_c   1.000
_cell.angle_alpha   90.00
_cell.angle_beta   90.00
_cell.angle_gamma   90.00
#
_symmetry.space_group_name_H-M   'P 1'
#
loop_
_entity.id
_entity.type
_entity.pdbx_description
1 polymer ?
#
loop_
_entity_poly.entity_id
_entity_poly.type
_entity_poly.pdbx_seq_one_letter_code
_entity_poly.pdbx_strand_id
1 'polypeptide(L)' 'MNQKNESRLRRARRSRTRMRTAGATRLSVHRTPRHIYAQVIGAEGNTVL' A
#
# COMPACT_ATOMS: atom_id res chain seq x y z
N MET A 1 -12.31 12.49 7.22
CA MET A 1 -11.19 11.52 7.26
C MET A 1 -10.21 11.94 8.36
N ASN A 2 -9.47 11.01 8.97
CA ASN A 2 -8.46 11.36 9.99
C ASN A 2 -7.21 11.94 9.30
N GLN A 3 -6.76 13.15 9.71
CA GLN A 3 -5.58 13.83 9.15
C GLN A 3 -4.32 12.95 9.12
N LYS A 4 -4.11 12.09 10.13
CA LYS A 4 -2.96 11.17 10.18
C LYS A 4 -3.02 10.14 9.06
N ASN A 5 -4.23 9.66 8.74
CA ASN A 5 -4.43 8.70 7.65
C ASN A 5 -4.20 9.35 6.29
N GLU A 6 -4.71 10.56 6.07
CA GLU A 6 -4.50 11.33 4.83
C GLU A 6 -3.02 11.60 4.58
N SER A 7 -2.30 12.09 5.59
CA SER A 7 -0.86 12.34 5.49
C SER A 7 -0.07 11.06 5.15
N ARG A 8 -0.46 9.92 5.76
CA ARG A 8 0.12 8.60 5.43
C ARG A 8 -0.15 8.19 3.99
N LEU A 9 -1.39 8.30 3.52
CA LEU A 9 -1.77 7.95 2.14
C LEU A 9 -1.03 8.83 1.13
N ARG A 10 -0.89 10.13 1.41
CA ARG A 10 -0.12 11.06 0.57
C ARG A 10 1.34 10.62 0.43
N ARG A 11 2.01 10.26 1.52
CA ARG A 11 3.40 9.75 1.48
C ARG A 11 3.53 8.43 0.72
N ALA A 12 2.55 7.53 0.87
CA ALA A 12 2.57 6.23 0.22
C ALA A 12 2.41 6.30 -1.32
N ARG A 13 1.74 7.34 -1.84
CA ARG A 13 1.46 7.47 -3.29
C ARG A 13 2.70 7.35 -4.16
N ARG A 14 3.78 8.07 -3.85
CA ARG A 14 5.01 8.09 -4.68
C ARG A 14 5.62 6.70 -4.87
N SER A 15 5.77 5.94 -3.78
CA SER A 15 6.33 4.58 -3.83
C SER A 15 5.38 3.62 -4.56
N ARG A 16 4.07 3.70 -4.28
CA ARG A 16 3.07 2.87 -4.96
C ARG A 16 3.04 3.09 -6.47
N THR A 17 3.15 4.34 -6.93
CA THR A 17 3.24 4.65 -8.35
C THR A 17 4.48 4.04 -8.97
N ARG A 18 5.65 4.16 -8.33
CA ARG A 18 6.90 3.55 -8.83
C ARG A 18 6.80 2.03 -8.95
N MET A 19 6.26 1.35 -7.94
CA MET A 19 6.06 -0.11 -7.97
C MET A 19 5.08 -0.53 -9.06
N ARG A 20 4.01 0.26 -9.28
CA ARG A 20 3.06 0.02 -10.37
C ARG A 20 3.72 0.19 -11.74
N THR A 21 4.50 1.25 -11.94
CA THR A 21 5.23 1.48 -13.20
C THR A 21 6.27 0.39 -13.47
N ALA A 22 6.90 -0.14 -12.42
CA ALA A 22 7.86 -1.24 -12.55
C ALA A 22 7.21 -2.62 -12.76
N GLY A 23 5.88 -2.74 -12.71
CA GLY A 23 5.18 -4.03 -12.83
C GLY A 23 5.55 -5.03 -11.72
N ALA A 24 5.92 -4.53 -10.54
CA ALA A 24 6.38 -5.39 -9.44
C ALA A 24 5.22 -5.84 -8.54
N THR A 25 5.22 -7.13 -8.17
CA THR A 25 4.42 -7.63 -7.04
C THR A 25 4.85 -6.91 -5.77
N ARG A 26 3.89 -6.49 -4.93
CA ARG A 26 4.18 -5.67 -3.74
C ARG A 26 3.54 -6.23 -2.48
N LEU A 27 4.27 -6.17 -1.36
CA LEU A 27 3.74 -6.39 -0.02
C LEU A 27 3.20 -5.07 0.55
N SER A 28 1.89 -4.97 0.76
CA SER A 28 1.25 -3.80 1.35
C SER A 28 0.94 -4.06 2.82
N VAL A 29 1.51 -3.23 3.71
CA VAL A 29 1.30 -3.33 5.16
C VAL A 29 0.38 -2.21 5.65
N HIS A 30 -0.63 -2.59 6.44
CA HIS A 30 -1.50 -1.67 7.16
C HIS A 30 -1.37 -1.90 8.66
N ARG A 31 -1.02 -0.86 9.41
CA ARG A 31 -0.87 -0.90 10.86
C ARG A 31 -1.90 -0.01 11.55
N THR A 32 -2.54 -0.55 12.58
CA THR A 32 -3.35 0.18 13.57
C THR A 32 -2.68 0.03 14.95
N PRO A 33 -3.14 0.73 16.00
CA PRO A 33 -2.54 0.59 17.33
C PRO A 33 -2.60 -0.84 17.90
N ARG A 34 -3.61 -1.63 17.52
CA ARG A 34 -3.84 -2.98 18.07
C ARG A 34 -3.43 -4.11 17.12
N HIS A 35 -3.40 -3.87 15.81
CA HIS A 35 -3.20 -4.91 14.81
C HIS A 35 -2.29 -4.49 13.66
N ILE A 36 -1.69 -5.48 13.02
CA ILE A 36 -0.94 -5.33 11.77
C ILE A 36 -1.51 -6.30 10.74
N TYR A 37 -1.67 -5.83 9.51
CA TYR A 37 -2.17 -6.59 8.39
C TYR A 37 -1.21 -6.45 7.23
N ALA A 38 -1.00 -7.53 6.49
CA ALA A 38 -0.15 -7.56 5.31
C ALA A 38 -0.87 -8.30 4.18
N GLN A 39 -0.69 -7.80 2.95
CA GLN A 39 -1.28 -8.35 1.73
C GLN A 39 -0.23 -8.38 0.64
N VAL A 40 -0.13 -9.48 -0.09
CA VAL A 40 0.65 -9.56 -1.33
C VAL A 40 -0.28 -9.15 -2.47
N ILE A 41 0.12 -8.16 -3.26
CA ILE A 41 -0.67 -7.67 -4.38
C ILE A 41 0.10 -7.93 -5.66
N GLY A 42 -0.53 -8.61 -6.62
CA GLY A 42 0.06 -8.88 -7.93
C GLY A 42 0.43 -7.61 -8.69
N ALA A 43 1.30 -7.74 -9.70
CA ALA A 43 1.81 -6.64 -10.51
C ALA A 43 0.71 -5.72 -11.09
N GLU A 44 -0.38 -6.31 -11.58
CA GLU A 44 -1.55 -5.61 -12.13
C GLU A 44 -2.30 -4.77 -11.10
N GLY A 45 -2.13 -5.05 -9.81
CA GLY A 45 -2.77 -4.33 -8.72
C GLY A 45 -4.22 -4.71 -8.44
N ASN A 46 -4.81 -5.62 -9.22
CA ASN A 46 -6.22 -6.02 -9.12
C ASN A 46 -6.46 -7.34 -8.37
N THR A 47 -5.40 -8.08 -8.05
CA THR A 47 -5.49 -9.37 -7.36
C THR A 47 -4.63 -9.35 -6.10
N VAL A 48 -5.23 -9.77 -4.98
CA VAL A 48 -4.52 -10.09 -3.74
C VAL A 48 -4.17 -11.58 -3.80
N LEU A 49 -2.89 -11.90 -3.57
CA LEU A 49 -2.35 -13.27 -3.57
C LEU A 49 -2.33 -13.85 -2.15
#